data_AF-A0A351GH11-F1
#
_entry.id   AF-A0A351GH11-F1
#
_cell.length_a   1.000
_cell.length_b   1.000
_cell.length_c   1.000
_cell.angle_alpha   90.00
_cell.angle_beta   90.00
_cell.angle_gamma   90.00
#
_symmetry.space_group_name_H-M   'P 1'
#
loop_
_entity.id
_entity.type
_entity.pdbx_description
1 polymer ?
#
loop_
_entity_poly.entity_id
_entity_poly.type
_entity_poly.pdbx_seq_one_letter_code
_entity_poly.pdbx_strand_id
1 'polypeptide(L)'
;MFDFKRKSKLLFTLITLLSCIYVQAQESAPTYKEMMQNTAYNFYDVVDSANAYFDTHGRGKGSGSKNFERWKNENESKYAPSGDRHNVDHYTATKAYNAILSQNNYKHKGSFDSGWEDLGPYDANNVTSHYSPGIGRVEAFWVDPTNSNTIYLGSRSGGFWKTTNGGNTWKNTTDFLVASGVRTIDVNPNNKSEILINVQHGGNGYTYGIYKSTDAGETWQPSKFIPDNLNWGGLGDNERIYEIAYHPAVANQLFIGTTQGLY
;
A
#
# COMPACT_ATOMS: atom_id res chain seq x y z
N MET A 1 52.71 32.85 -68.28
CA MET A 1 51.95 31.62 -67.95
C MET A 1 52.22 31.07 -66.54
N PHE A 2 52.83 31.83 -65.61
CA PHE A 2 53.19 31.34 -64.27
C PHE A 2 52.35 31.90 -63.11
N ASP A 3 51.60 32.99 -63.32
CA ASP A 3 50.91 33.70 -62.23
C ASP A 3 49.46 33.21 -61.99
N PHE A 4 48.81 32.65 -63.01
CA PHE A 4 47.42 32.17 -62.90
C PHE A 4 47.29 30.88 -62.06
N LYS A 5 48.31 30.01 -62.10
CA LYS A 5 48.33 28.75 -61.32
C LYS A 5 48.47 28.98 -59.82
N ARG A 6 49.14 30.06 -59.39
CA ARG A 6 49.39 30.35 -57.97
C ARG A 6 48.16 30.95 -57.28
N LYS A 7 47.41 31.82 -57.98
CA LYS A 7 46.14 32.37 -57.50
C LYS A 7 45.03 31.32 -57.41
N SER A 8 44.94 30.37 -58.37
CA SER A 8 43.93 29.31 -58.30
C SER A 8 44.20 28.30 -57.16
N LYS A 9 45.47 28.02 -56.84
CA LYS A 9 45.83 27.18 -55.69
C LYS A 9 45.50 27.88 -54.37
N LEU A 10 45.82 29.16 -54.20
CA LEU A 10 45.44 29.89 -52.98
C LEU A 10 43.92 30.00 -52.81
N LEU A 11 43.16 30.21 -53.88
CA LEU A 11 41.70 30.28 -53.82
C LEU A 11 41.07 28.92 -53.48
N PHE A 12 41.60 27.82 -54.02
CA PHE A 12 41.16 26.46 -53.67
C PHE A 12 41.51 26.08 -52.22
N THR A 13 42.70 26.46 -51.74
CA THR A 13 43.10 26.22 -50.34
C THR A 13 42.29 27.08 -49.35
N LEU A 14 41.87 28.29 -49.76
CA LEU A 14 41.01 29.14 -48.94
C LEU A 14 39.57 28.60 -48.86
N ILE A 15 39.04 28.05 -49.97
CA ILE A 15 37.71 27.44 -50.01
C ILE A 15 37.69 26.11 -49.22
N THR A 16 38.75 25.31 -49.26
CA THR A 16 38.85 24.10 -48.44
C THR A 16 39.10 24.39 -46.96
N LEU A 17 39.84 25.46 -46.61
CA LEU A 17 39.92 25.92 -45.22
C LEU A 17 38.58 26.49 -44.73
N LEU A 18 37.82 27.20 -45.57
CA LEU A 18 36.48 27.70 -45.19
C LEU A 18 35.44 26.58 -45.08
N SER A 19 35.54 25.49 -45.87
CA SER A 19 34.68 24.32 -45.69
C SER A 19 35.04 23.47 -44.47
N CYS A 20 36.30 23.52 -44.02
CA CYS A 20 36.75 22.79 -42.82
C CYS A 20 36.43 23.52 -41.50
N ILE A 21 35.95 24.76 -41.53
CA ILE A 21 35.56 25.53 -40.33
C ILE A 21 34.03 25.50 -40.11
N TYR A 22 33.24 24.99 -41.07
CA TYR A 22 31.79 24.82 -40.95
C TYR A 22 31.33 23.41 -40.54
N VAL A 23 32.24 22.57 -40.06
CA VAL A 23 31.85 21.45 -39.18
C VAL A 23 31.90 21.98 -37.76
N GLN A 24 31.01 22.93 -37.44
CA GLN A 24 30.63 23.12 -36.05
C GLN A 24 30.02 21.79 -35.61
N ALA A 25 30.59 21.18 -34.58
CA ALA A 25 29.95 20.11 -33.86
C ALA A 25 28.57 20.63 -33.43
N GLN A 26 27.53 20.24 -34.17
CA GLN A 26 26.17 20.40 -33.71
C GLN A 26 26.05 19.39 -32.56
N GLU A 27 26.27 19.85 -31.33
CA GLU A 27 25.99 19.05 -30.15
C GLU A 27 24.55 18.55 -30.31
N SER A 28 24.40 17.23 -30.47
CA SER A 28 23.08 16.62 -30.56
C SER A 28 22.32 17.04 -29.31
N ALA A 29 21.12 17.59 -29.47
CA ALA A 29 20.28 17.95 -28.34
C ALA A 29 20.22 16.76 -27.37
N PRO A 30 20.34 17.00 -26.06
CA PRO A 30 20.37 15.94 -25.07
C PRO A 30 19.11 15.10 -25.19
N THR A 31 19.27 13.79 -25.13
CA THR A 31 18.14 12.86 -25.11
C THR A 31 17.30 13.10 -23.86
N TYR A 32 16.00 12.79 -23.93
CA TYR A 32 15.13 12.87 -22.75
C TYR A 32 15.69 12.06 -21.56
N LYS A 33 16.42 10.96 -21.82
CA LYS A 33 17.08 10.13 -20.80
C LYS A 33 18.22 10.88 -20.09
N GLU A 34 19.02 11.64 -20.82
CA GLU A 34 20.07 12.49 -20.26
C GLU A 34 19.44 13.65 -19.46
N MET A 35 18.37 14.25 -19.98
CA MET A 35 17.61 15.29 -19.30
C MET A 35 16.95 14.78 -18.01
N MET A 36 16.45 13.54 -17.98
CA MET A 36 15.92 12.91 -16.76
C MET A 36 16.95 12.82 -15.65
N GLN A 37 18.23 12.57 -15.98
CA GLN A 37 19.30 12.44 -14.99
C GLN A 37 19.93 13.78 -14.59
N ASN A 38 19.85 14.77 -15.47
CA ASN A 38 20.40 16.10 -15.21
C ASN A 38 19.31 17.02 -14.66
N THR A 39 19.41 17.37 -13.38
CA THR A 39 18.48 18.29 -12.70
C THR A 39 18.56 19.71 -13.23
N ALA A 40 19.50 20.02 -14.13
CA ALA A 40 19.59 21.30 -14.79
C ALA A 40 18.45 21.56 -15.79
N TYR A 41 17.75 20.52 -16.22
CA TYR A 41 16.60 20.65 -17.12
C TYR A 41 15.31 20.71 -16.31
N ASN A 42 14.43 21.65 -16.70
CA ASN A 42 13.09 21.72 -16.15
C ASN A 42 12.34 20.40 -16.39
N PHE A 43 11.53 19.98 -15.42
CA PHE A 43 10.73 18.78 -15.48
C PHE A 43 9.83 18.72 -16.73
N TYR A 44 9.17 19.83 -17.06
CA TYR A 44 8.26 19.88 -18.21
C TYR A 44 9.03 19.83 -19.54
N ASP A 45 10.23 20.41 -19.63
CA ASP A 45 11.10 20.27 -20.81
C ASP A 45 11.50 18.80 -21.04
N VAL A 46 11.76 18.05 -19.96
CA VAL A 46 12.05 16.60 -20.05
C VAL A 46 10.81 15.83 -20.56
N VAL A 47 9.62 16.20 -20.07
CA VAL A 47 8.36 15.58 -20.49
C VAL A 47 8.07 15.82 -21.97
N ASP A 48 8.27 17.04 -22.45
CA ASP A 48 8.06 17.40 -23.84
C ASP A 48 9.06 16.68 -24.76
N SER A 49 10.34 16.65 -24.37
CA SER A 49 11.39 15.92 -25.09
C SER A 49 11.09 14.41 -25.19
N ALA A 50 10.62 13.81 -24.10
CA ALA A 50 10.22 12.40 -24.08
C ALA A 50 8.98 12.12 -24.94
N ASN A 51 7.96 12.98 -24.89
CA ASN A 51 6.77 12.85 -25.72
C ASN A 51 7.12 12.91 -27.21
N ALA A 52 7.91 13.90 -27.62
CA ALA A 52 8.38 14.03 -29.00
C ALA A 52 9.16 12.79 -29.47
N TYR A 53 9.98 12.19 -28.60
CA TYR A 53 10.66 10.93 -28.89
C TYR A 53 9.67 9.78 -29.12
N PHE A 54 8.68 9.60 -28.22
CA PHE A 54 7.73 8.50 -28.31
C PHE A 54 6.70 8.65 -29.43
N ASP A 55 6.45 9.85 -29.92
CA ASP A 55 5.57 10.08 -31.07
C ASP A 55 6.18 9.54 -32.37
N THR A 56 7.51 9.46 -32.45
CA THR A 56 8.23 8.93 -33.62
C THR A 56 8.72 7.49 -33.44
N HIS A 57 8.94 7.04 -32.19
CA HIS A 57 9.51 5.71 -31.89
C HIS A 57 8.50 4.70 -31.34
N GLY A 58 7.26 5.13 -31.06
CA GLY A 58 6.19 4.29 -30.52
C GLY A 58 6.36 3.95 -29.04
N ARG A 59 5.28 3.44 -28.43
CA ARG A 59 5.16 3.20 -26.97
C ARG A 59 5.08 1.70 -26.60
N GLY A 60 5.51 0.81 -27.49
CA GLY A 60 5.43 -0.65 -27.31
C GLY A 60 6.36 -1.23 -26.24
N LYS A 61 6.28 -2.56 -26.01
CA LYS A 61 7.18 -3.27 -25.07
C LYS A 61 8.64 -3.07 -25.49
N GLY A 62 9.48 -2.62 -24.55
CA GLY A 62 10.90 -2.34 -24.81
C GLY A 62 11.21 -0.92 -25.29
N SER A 63 10.19 -0.09 -25.61
CA SER A 63 10.39 1.32 -26.03
C SER A 63 10.99 2.22 -24.95
N GLY A 64 10.83 1.85 -23.68
CA GLY A 64 11.18 2.70 -22.53
C GLY A 64 10.06 3.63 -22.06
N SER A 65 8.91 3.68 -22.76
CA SER A 65 7.76 4.54 -22.39
C SER A 65 7.27 4.30 -20.96
N LYS A 66 7.15 3.04 -20.52
CA LYS A 66 6.76 2.73 -19.13
C LYS A 66 7.73 3.27 -18.08
N ASN A 67 9.04 3.29 -18.38
CA ASN A 67 10.03 3.80 -17.45
C ASN A 67 9.95 5.33 -17.35
N PHE A 68 9.70 6.01 -18.48
CA PHE A 68 9.45 7.44 -18.51
C PHE A 68 8.17 7.83 -17.76
N GLU A 69 7.04 7.13 -17.98
CA GLU A 69 5.78 7.43 -17.29
C GLU A 69 5.89 7.27 -15.77
N ARG A 70 6.63 6.26 -15.30
CA ARG A 70 6.90 6.09 -13.86
C ARG A 70 7.71 7.26 -13.31
N TRP A 71 8.79 7.63 -14.01
CA TRP A 71 9.59 8.79 -13.61
C TRP A 71 8.76 10.08 -13.59
N LYS A 72 7.91 10.30 -14.60
CA LYS A 72 7.01 11.45 -14.64
C LYS A 72 6.09 11.47 -13.42
N ASN A 73 5.37 10.39 -13.17
CA ASN A 73 4.43 10.28 -12.04
C ASN A 73 5.11 10.45 -10.67
N GLU A 74 6.31 9.93 -10.50
CA GLU A 74 7.08 10.05 -9.25
C GLU A 74 7.60 11.46 -8.97
N ASN A 75 7.62 12.34 -9.97
CA ASN A 75 8.31 13.62 -9.90
C ASN A 75 7.42 14.83 -10.16
N GLU A 76 6.31 14.68 -10.88
CA GLU A 76 5.42 15.80 -11.24
C GLU A 76 4.97 16.61 -10.03
N SER A 77 4.54 15.93 -8.96
CA SER A 77 4.12 16.61 -7.72
C SER A 77 5.24 17.32 -6.97
N LYS A 78 6.50 16.89 -7.17
CA LYS A 78 7.67 17.52 -6.52
C LYS A 78 8.08 18.82 -7.19
N TYR A 79 7.84 18.93 -8.49
CA TYR A 79 8.32 20.04 -9.31
C TYR A 79 7.18 20.96 -9.77
N ALA A 80 5.92 20.55 -9.64
CA ALA A 80 4.78 21.39 -9.97
C ALA A 80 4.68 22.64 -9.05
N PRO A 81 4.17 23.78 -9.55
CA PRO A 81 3.75 24.01 -10.93
C PRO A 81 4.88 24.53 -11.84
N SER A 82 6.07 24.85 -11.30
CA SER A 82 7.14 25.52 -12.07
C SER A 82 7.98 24.58 -12.93
N GLY A 83 8.01 23.29 -12.57
CA GLY A 83 8.89 22.28 -13.14
C GLY A 83 10.35 22.43 -12.74
N ASP A 84 10.69 23.36 -11.83
CA ASP A 84 12.09 23.58 -11.44
C ASP A 84 12.64 22.40 -10.63
N ARG A 85 13.75 21.85 -11.12
CA ARG A 85 14.46 20.71 -10.55
C ARG A 85 15.75 21.12 -9.84
N HIS A 86 16.12 22.39 -9.91
CA HIS A 86 17.25 22.94 -9.18
C HIS A 86 16.81 23.27 -7.75
N ASN A 87 17.50 22.70 -6.76
CA ASN A 87 17.22 22.93 -5.33
C ASN A 87 15.81 22.53 -4.87
N VAL A 88 15.45 21.29 -5.13
CA VAL A 88 14.29 20.66 -4.49
C VAL A 88 14.55 20.63 -2.99
N ASP A 89 13.72 21.30 -2.20
CA ASP A 89 13.80 21.21 -0.75
C ASP A 89 13.37 19.79 -0.32
N HIS A 90 14.35 18.95 0.02
CA HIS A 90 14.13 17.56 0.44
C HIS A 90 13.23 17.45 1.68
N TYR A 91 13.03 18.55 2.42
CA TYR A 91 12.18 18.61 3.59
C TYR A 91 10.79 19.19 3.29
N THR A 92 10.40 19.42 2.04
CA THR A 92 9.09 20.01 1.71
C THR A 92 7.93 19.25 2.36
N ALA A 93 7.93 17.91 2.26
CA ALA A 93 6.93 17.06 2.93
C ALA A 93 7.00 17.18 4.45
N THR A 94 8.21 17.19 5.03
CA THR A 94 8.43 17.34 6.47
C THR A 94 8.00 18.71 6.99
N LYS A 95 8.23 19.79 6.23
CA LYS A 95 7.81 21.15 6.56
C LYS A 95 6.29 21.30 6.47
N ALA A 96 5.67 20.73 5.43
CA ALA A 96 4.22 20.67 5.32
C ALA A 96 3.59 19.88 6.47
N TYR A 97 4.14 18.71 6.81
CA TYR A 97 3.72 17.91 7.96
C TYR A 97 3.89 18.67 9.29
N ASN A 98 5.05 19.31 9.51
CA ASN A 98 5.29 20.10 10.71
C ASN A 98 4.40 21.35 10.80
N ALA A 99 4.00 21.93 9.66
CA ALA A 99 3.03 23.01 9.61
C ALA A 99 1.61 22.53 9.98
N ILE A 100 1.22 21.33 9.54
CA ILE A 100 -0.02 20.67 9.96
C ILE A 100 0.00 20.38 11.47
N LEU A 101 1.12 19.87 12.00
CA LEU A 101 1.30 19.63 13.43
C LEU A 101 1.27 20.92 14.26
N SER A 102 1.88 22.00 13.78
CA SER A 102 1.97 23.27 14.51
C SER A 102 0.65 24.06 14.53
N GLN A 103 -0.31 23.73 13.66
CA GLN A 103 -1.66 24.28 13.65
C GLN A 103 -2.58 23.70 14.76
N ASN A 104 -2.07 22.77 15.59
CA ASN A 104 -2.62 22.33 16.87
C ASN A 104 -4.12 22.59 17.10
N ASN A 105 -4.94 21.73 16.50
CA ASN A 105 -6.23 21.31 17.06
C ASN A 105 -6.28 19.79 17.18
N TYR A 106 -5.24 19.18 17.77
CA TYR A 106 -5.30 17.79 18.26
C TYR A 106 -6.11 17.68 19.57
N LYS A 107 -7.24 18.37 19.61
CA LYS A 107 -8.29 18.22 20.61
C LYS A 107 -9.62 18.24 19.87
N HIS A 108 -9.97 17.10 19.27
CA HIS A 108 -11.14 16.32 19.66
C HIS A 108 -11.29 15.11 18.71
N LYS A 109 -11.40 13.93 19.33
CA LYS A 109 -11.83 12.66 18.75
C LYS A 109 -13.27 12.78 18.24
N GLY A 110 -13.43 13.20 17.00
CA GLY A 110 -14.71 13.18 16.31
C GLY A 110 -14.44 13.40 14.84
N SER A 111 -14.19 12.33 14.09
CA SER A 111 -13.87 12.45 12.66
C SER A 111 -15.10 12.83 11.81
N PHE A 112 -16.24 13.13 12.44
CA PHE A 112 -17.46 13.50 11.76
C PHE A 112 -18.26 14.50 12.61
N ASP A 113 -18.69 15.60 12.00
CA ASP A 113 -19.55 16.64 12.60
C ASP A 113 -20.92 16.11 13.08
N SER A 114 -21.24 14.84 12.79
CA SER A 114 -22.51 14.19 13.10
C SER A 114 -22.47 13.23 14.31
N GLY A 115 -21.45 13.31 15.16
CA GLY A 115 -21.39 12.53 16.41
C GLY A 115 -20.82 11.11 16.29
N TRP A 116 -20.08 10.80 15.23
CA TRP A 116 -19.29 9.56 15.15
C TRP A 116 -17.93 9.73 15.81
N GLU A 117 -17.60 8.79 16.71
CA GLU A 117 -16.30 8.71 17.38
C GLU A 117 -15.46 7.59 16.75
N ASP A 118 -14.22 7.91 16.39
CA ASP A 118 -13.22 6.90 16.02
C ASP A 118 -12.71 6.22 17.30
N LEU A 119 -12.75 4.88 17.31
CA LEU A 119 -12.36 4.05 18.45
C LEU A 119 -11.05 3.28 18.19
N GLY A 120 -10.35 3.55 17.07
CA GLY A 120 -9.15 2.83 16.67
C GLY A 120 -9.44 1.39 16.19
N PRO A 121 -8.44 0.47 16.24
CA PRO A 121 -7.07 0.64 16.75
C PRO A 121 -6.26 1.66 15.94
N TYR A 122 -5.28 2.31 16.59
CA TYR A 122 -4.45 3.38 16.00
C TYR A 122 -3.00 2.96 15.72
N ASP A 123 -2.52 1.90 16.38
CA ASP A 123 -1.16 1.37 16.24
C ASP A 123 -1.20 -0.17 16.40
N ALA A 124 -0.39 -0.87 15.62
CA ALA A 124 -0.21 -2.32 15.66
C ALA A 124 1.10 -2.75 16.34
N ASN A 125 1.62 -1.95 17.27
CA ASN A 125 2.94 -2.15 17.92
C ASN A 125 4.11 -2.15 16.92
N ASN A 126 4.22 -1.08 16.12
CA ASN A 126 5.42 -0.72 15.36
C ASN A 126 5.88 -1.80 14.34
N VAL A 127 5.04 -2.12 13.36
CA VAL A 127 5.39 -2.97 12.22
C VAL A 127 6.30 -2.19 11.25
N THR A 128 7.54 -2.64 11.10
CA THR A 128 8.62 -1.89 10.43
C THR A 128 8.56 -1.91 8.90
N SER A 129 8.82 -0.73 8.33
CA SER A 129 9.30 -0.39 6.97
C SER A 129 8.53 -0.86 5.71
N HIS A 130 7.91 0.14 5.07
CA HIS A 130 7.46 0.24 3.67
C HIS A 130 6.20 -0.51 3.18
N TYR A 131 5.47 0.20 2.30
CA TYR A 131 4.03 0.13 2.01
C TYR A 131 3.22 0.48 3.26
N SER A 132 2.59 1.67 3.31
CA SER A 132 1.78 2.14 4.43
C SER A 132 0.95 0.98 5.00
N PRO A 133 1.36 0.33 6.10
CA PRO A 133 0.61 -0.78 6.63
C PRO A 133 -0.53 -0.08 7.36
N GLY A 134 -1.66 0.09 6.68
CA GLY A 134 -2.91 0.24 7.41
C GLY A 134 -2.98 -0.87 8.46
N ILE A 135 -3.77 -0.67 9.51
CA ILE A 135 -3.86 -1.53 10.71
C ILE A 135 -4.56 -2.88 10.38
N GLY A 136 -4.44 -3.32 9.13
CA GLY A 136 -5.16 -4.38 8.47
C GLY A 136 -6.55 -3.94 8.03
N ARG A 137 -7.12 -4.70 7.09
CA ARG A 137 -8.54 -4.62 6.77
C ARG A 137 -9.32 -5.29 7.88
N VAL A 138 -10.19 -4.56 8.57
CA VAL A 138 -11.16 -5.16 9.50
C VAL A 138 -12.19 -5.96 8.70
N GLU A 139 -12.39 -7.22 9.06
CA GLU A 139 -13.35 -8.13 8.41
C GLU A 139 -14.48 -8.55 9.34
N ALA A 140 -14.22 -8.59 10.64
CA ALA A 140 -15.21 -8.93 11.66
C ALA A 140 -15.14 -7.96 12.83
N PHE A 141 -16.28 -7.77 13.47
CA PHE A 141 -16.36 -7.08 14.75
C PHE A 141 -17.48 -7.69 15.58
N TRP A 142 -17.35 -7.56 16.90
CA TRP A 142 -18.40 -7.88 17.85
C TRP A 142 -18.37 -6.83 18.97
N VAL A 143 -19.53 -6.32 19.35
CA VAL A 143 -19.69 -5.36 20.45
C VAL A 143 -20.56 -6.02 21.51
N ASP A 144 -20.12 -5.97 22.77
CA ASP A 144 -20.90 -6.55 23.84
C ASP A 144 -22.25 -5.80 24.00
N PRO A 145 -23.40 -6.49 23.85
CA PRO A 145 -24.72 -5.86 23.93
C PRO A 145 -25.07 -5.31 25.33
N THR A 146 -24.34 -5.69 26.37
CA THR A 146 -24.54 -5.17 27.74
C THR A 146 -23.40 -4.29 28.24
N ASN A 147 -22.32 -4.13 27.47
CA ASN A 147 -21.18 -3.28 27.83
C ASN A 147 -20.41 -2.81 26.59
N SER A 148 -20.79 -1.66 26.05
CA SER A 148 -20.17 -1.09 24.84
C SER A 148 -18.68 -0.78 24.96
N ASN A 149 -18.08 -0.88 26.16
CA ASN A 149 -16.63 -0.77 26.32
C ASN A 149 -15.88 -2.02 25.85
N THR A 150 -16.55 -3.17 25.77
CA THR A 150 -15.97 -4.43 25.29
C THR A 150 -16.26 -4.59 23.80
N ILE A 151 -15.20 -4.54 23.00
CA ILE A 151 -15.29 -4.69 21.54
C ILE A 151 -14.20 -5.66 21.09
N TYR A 152 -14.55 -6.54 20.17
CA TYR A 152 -13.64 -7.45 19.48
C TYR A 152 -13.60 -7.11 18.00
N LEU A 153 -12.41 -7.20 17.39
CA LEU A 153 -12.19 -6.99 15.97
C LEU A 153 -11.37 -8.14 15.38
N GLY A 154 -11.69 -8.51 14.16
CA GLY A 154 -10.96 -9.47 13.35
C GLY A 154 -10.37 -8.78 12.13
N SER A 155 -9.07 -8.94 11.92
CA SER A 155 -8.34 -8.33 10.82
C SER A 155 -7.94 -9.37 9.78
N ARG A 156 -8.03 -9.02 8.49
CA ARG A 156 -7.69 -9.88 7.35
C ARG A 156 -6.30 -10.49 7.48
N SER A 157 -5.32 -9.72 7.95
CA SER A 157 -3.92 -10.16 8.06
C SER A 157 -3.28 -9.75 9.39
N GLY A 158 -4.07 -9.24 10.34
CA GLY A 158 -3.57 -8.63 11.58
C GLY A 158 -4.11 -9.26 12.86
N GLY A 159 -4.87 -10.36 12.78
CA GLY A 159 -5.29 -11.14 13.94
C GLY A 159 -6.59 -10.67 14.60
N PHE A 160 -6.83 -11.22 15.79
CA PHE A 160 -7.89 -10.82 16.71
C PHE A 160 -7.40 -9.69 17.62
N TRP A 161 -8.23 -8.67 17.77
CA TRP A 161 -7.99 -7.54 18.65
C TRP A 161 -9.16 -7.38 19.62
N LYS A 162 -8.86 -6.96 20.85
CA LYS A 162 -9.87 -6.65 21.85
C LYS A 162 -9.59 -5.37 22.60
N THR A 163 -10.67 -4.73 23.03
CA THR A 163 -10.67 -3.63 24.00
C THR A 163 -11.71 -3.90 25.08
N THR A 164 -11.46 -3.37 26.27
CA THR A 164 -12.40 -3.40 27.42
C THR A 164 -12.66 -1.99 27.97
N ASN A 165 -12.15 -0.96 27.29
CA ASN A 165 -12.23 0.44 27.69
C ASN A 165 -12.70 1.34 26.54
N GLY A 166 -13.58 0.82 25.68
CA GLY A 166 -14.22 1.58 24.61
C GLY A 166 -13.24 2.04 23.53
N GLY A 167 -12.24 1.22 23.21
CA GLY A 167 -11.27 1.51 22.15
C GLY A 167 -10.11 2.43 22.56
N ASN A 168 -10.01 2.82 23.83
CA ASN A 168 -8.86 3.60 24.31
C ASN A 168 -7.55 2.82 24.22
N THR A 169 -7.58 1.51 24.48
CA THR A 169 -6.46 0.59 24.26
C THR A 169 -6.95 -0.70 23.63
N TRP A 170 -6.13 -1.27 22.74
CA TRP A 170 -6.40 -2.52 22.07
C TRP A 170 -5.29 -3.54 22.33
N LYS A 171 -5.64 -4.82 22.43
CA LYS A 171 -4.72 -5.95 22.64
C LYS A 171 -4.93 -7.00 21.55
N ASN A 172 -3.84 -7.41 20.89
CA ASN A 172 -3.81 -8.59 20.02
C ASN A 172 -3.42 -9.82 20.85
N THR A 173 -4.06 -10.96 20.57
CA THR A 173 -3.83 -12.23 21.28
C THR A 173 -3.67 -13.44 20.35
N THR A 174 -3.34 -13.21 19.08
CA THR A 174 -3.29 -14.27 18.04
C THR A 174 -1.99 -14.32 17.25
N ASP A 175 -1.00 -13.49 17.59
CA ASP A 175 0.29 -13.43 16.87
C ASP A 175 1.07 -14.76 16.87
N PHE A 176 0.73 -15.68 17.78
CA PHE A 176 1.31 -17.01 17.86
C PHE A 176 0.55 -18.08 17.06
N LEU A 177 -0.60 -17.74 16.46
CA LEU A 177 -1.38 -18.69 15.67
C LEU A 177 -0.75 -18.94 14.29
N VAL A 178 -1.13 -20.06 13.68
CA VAL A 178 -0.57 -20.54 12.40
C VAL A 178 -0.77 -19.59 11.23
N ALA A 179 -1.78 -18.71 11.32
CA ALA A 179 -2.03 -17.67 10.33
C ALA A 179 -2.60 -16.42 11.00
N SER A 180 -2.43 -15.28 10.33
CA SER A 180 -2.71 -13.97 10.91
C SER A 180 -4.09 -13.40 10.56
N GLY A 181 -4.92 -14.11 9.79
CA GLY A 181 -6.24 -13.60 9.42
C GLY A 181 -7.33 -14.06 10.37
N VAL A 182 -8.18 -13.14 10.82
CA VAL A 182 -9.42 -13.43 11.54
C VAL A 182 -10.60 -12.91 10.75
N ARG A 183 -11.39 -13.84 10.20
CA ARG A 183 -12.47 -13.50 9.26
C ARG A 183 -13.83 -13.29 9.91
N THR A 184 -14.15 -14.11 10.88
CA THR A 184 -15.44 -14.12 11.59
C THR A 184 -15.15 -14.37 13.06
N ILE A 185 -15.95 -13.72 13.91
CA ILE A 185 -15.88 -13.80 15.36
C ILE A 185 -17.30 -13.99 15.84
N ASP A 186 -17.51 -14.91 16.77
CA ASP A 186 -18.77 -14.94 17.50
C ASP A 186 -18.59 -15.34 18.97
N VAL A 187 -19.44 -14.79 19.81
CA VAL A 187 -19.36 -14.89 21.27
C VAL A 187 -20.58 -15.64 21.78
N ASN A 188 -20.35 -16.63 22.64
CA ASN A 188 -21.45 -17.42 23.18
C ASN A 188 -22.39 -16.51 24.01
N PRO A 189 -23.68 -16.41 23.66
CA PRO A 189 -24.62 -15.49 24.31
C PRO A 189 -24.87 -15.84 25.78
N ASN A 190 -24.62 -17.09 26.18
CA ASN A 190 -24.79 -17.57 27.56
C ASN A 190 -23.47 -17.56 28.36
N ASN A 191 -22.32 -17.38 27.71
CA ASN A 191 -21.01 -17.35 28.36
C ASN A 191 -20.03 -16.51 27.54
N LYS A 192 -19.91 -15.22 27.86
CA LYS A 192 -19.06 -14.27 27.10
C LYS A 192 -17.56 -14.57 27.16
N SER A 193 -17.12 -15.41 28.08
CA SER A 193 -15.73 -15.88 28.09
C SER A 193 -15.45 -16.85 26.93
N GLU A 194 -16.49 -17.44 26.36
CA GLU A 194 -16.38 -18.34 25.21
C GLU A 194 -16.54 -17.58 23.89
N ILE A 195 -15.47 -17.58 23.09
CA ILE A 195 -15.40 -16.91 21.79
C ILE A 195 -14.89 -17.89 20.76
N LEU A 196 -15.50 -17.88 19.57
CA LEU A 196 -15.01 -18.59 18.39
C LEU A 196 -14.49 -17.59 17.37
N ILE A 197 -13.37 -17.93 16.75
CA ILE A 197 -12.82 -17.20 15.62
C ILE A 197 -12.49 -18.16 14.49
N ASN A 198 -12.72 -17.72 13.25
CA ASN A 198 -12.07 -18.37 12.12
C ASN A 198 -10.68 -17.80 11.90
N VAL A 199 -9.67 -18.67 11.88
CA VAL A 199 -8.31 -18.32 11.47
C VAL A 199 -8.16 -18.62 9.98
N GLN A 200 -7.60 -17.69 9.23
CA GLN A 200 -7.39 -17.81 7.79
C GLN A 200 -6.05 -17.22 7.35
N HIS A 201 -5.60 -17.60 6.16
CA HIS A 201 -4.47 -16.96 5.50
C HIS A 201 -4.85 -15.55 5.01
N GLY A 202 -4.10 -14.52 5.39
CA GLY A 202 -4.46 -13.13 5.05
C GLY A 202 -4.36 -12.74 3.57
N GLY A 203 -3.53 -13.43 2.78
CA GLY A 203 -3.47 -13.27 1.32
C GLY A 203 -4.70 -13.85 0.60
N ASN A 204 -4.78 -15.17 0.51
CA ASN A 204 -5.77 -15.91 -0.30
C ASN A 204 -7.09 -16.26 0.43
N GLY A 205 -7.15 -16.12 1.76
CA GLY A 205 -8.35 -16.34 2.58
C GLY A 205 -8.67 -17.79 2.87
N TYR A 206 -7.73 -18.72 2.69
CA TYR A 206 -7.94 -20.13 3.00
C TYR A 206 -8.03 -20.32 4.51
N THR A 207 -8.98 -21.15 4.95
CA THR A 207 -9.23 -21.39 6.37
C THR A 207 -8.16 -22.30 6.98
N TYR A 208 -7.74 -21.98 8.21
CA TYR A 208 -7.03 -22.88 9.12
C TYR A 208 -7.95 -23.37 10.25
N GLY A 209 -9.26 -23.26 10.06
CA GLY A 209 -10.27 -23.75 10.97
C GLY A 209 -10.74 -22.74 12.01
N ILE A 210 -11.45 -23.25 13.00
CA ILE A 210 -12.02 -22.48 14.09
C ILE A 210 -11.17 -22.67 15.35
N TYR A 211 -10.81 -21.55 15.97
CA TYR A 211 -10.16 -21.50 17.27
C TYR A 211 -11.15 -20.99 18.31
N LYS A 212 -11.02 -21.50 19.53
CA LYS A 212 -11.87 -21.19 20.67
C LYS A 212 -11.04 -20.57 21.79
N SER A 213 -11.58 -19.50 22.37
CA SER A 213 -11.15 -18.98 23.68
C SER A 213 -12.20 -19.35 24.73
N THR A 214 -11.77 -19.56 25.97
CA THR A 214 -12.63 -19.73 27.15
C THR A 214 -12.34 -18.69 28.23
N ASP A 215 -11.58 -17.66 27.90
CA ASP A 215 -11.10 -16.59 28.78
C ASP A 215 -11.26 -15.21 28.13
N ALA A 216 -12.34 -15.02 27.36
CA ALA A 216 -12.70 -13.77 26.70
C ALA A 216 -11.61 -13.24 25.74
N GLY A 217 -10.97 -14.17 25.01
CA GLY A 217 -9.96 -13.88 24.01
C GLY A 217 -8.61 -13.50 24.61
N GLU A 218 -8.23 -14.05 25.77
CA GLU A 218 -6.85 -13.96 26.26
C GLU A 218 -5.97 -15.07 25.68
N THR A 219 -6.49 -16.30 25.61
CA THR A 219 -5.83 -17.46 25.04
C THR A 219 -6.73 -18.21 24.07
N TRP A 220 -6.11 -18.96 23.15
CA TRP A 220 -6.79 -19.63 22.05
C TRP A 220 -6.33 -21.08 21.93
N GLN A 221 -7.30 -21.97 21.72
CA GLN A 221 -7.08 -23.39 21.45
C GLN A 221 -7.80 -23.80 20.17
N PRO A 222 -7.27 -24.75 19.40
CA PRO A 222 -7.98 -25.27 18.25
C PRO A 222 -9.29 -25.94 18.68
N SER A 223 -10.37 -25.71 17.93
CA SER A 223 -11.63 -26.42 18.12
C SER A 223 -11.61 -27.79 17.43
N LYS A 224 -12.75 -28.49 17.40
CA LYS A 224 -12.90 -29.68 16.57
C LYS A 224 -13.04 -29.37 15.08
N PHE A 225 -13.36 -28.13 14.70
CA PHE A 225 -13.55 -27.70 13.32
C PHE A 225 -12.26 -27.11 12.72
N ILE A 226 -11.21 -27.95 12.66
CA ILE A 226 -9.88 -27.61 12.14
C ILE A 226 -9.47 -28.59 11.04
N PRO A 227 -8.52 -28.22 10.15
CA PRO A 227 -8.09 -29.08 9.04
C PRO A 227 -7.75 -30.52 9.45
N ASP A 228 -7.03 -30.70 10.55
CA ASP A 228 -6.62 -32.03 11.06
C ASP A 228 -7.78 -32.99 11.32
N ASN A 229 -8.96 -32.47 11.67
CA ASN A 229 -10.15 -33.29 11.94
C ASN A 229 -11.09 -33.38 10.75
N LEU A 230 -11.00 -32.43 9.82
CA LEU A 230 -11.98 -32.24 8.76
C LEU A 230 -11.50 -32.80 7.41
N ASN A 231 -10.19 -32.95 7.21
CA ASN A 231 -9.57 -33.27 5.92
C ASN A 231 -9.84 -32.23 4.82
N TRP A 232 -10.17 -30.99 5.20
CA TRP A 232 -10.25 -29.82 4.30
C TRP A 232 -9.85 -28.55 5.07
N GLY A 233 -9.29 -27.58 4.35
CA GLY A 233 -8.62 -26.39 4.89
C GLY A 233 -7.12 -26.58 5.08
N GLY A 234 -6.42 -25.50 5.41
CA GLY A 234 -4.98 -25.47 5.63
C GLY A 234 -4.17 -25.06 4.40
N LEU A 235 -2.86 -25.32 4.45
CA LEU A 235 -1.93 -24.92 3.40
C LEU A 235 -2.19 -25.71 2.11
N GLY A 236 -2.39 -24.99 1.00
CA GLY A 236 -2.61 -25.60 -0.31
C GLY A 236 -4.06 -25.95 -0.63
N ASP A 237 -4.97 -25.72 0.31
CA ASP A 237 -6.41 -25.88 0.09
C ASP A 237 -7.04 -24.57 -0.47
N ASN A 238 -8.33 -24.53 -0.83
CA ASN A 238 -9.05 -23.33 -1.29
C ASN A 238 -10.34 -23.07 -0.49
N GLU A 239 -10.42 -23.67 0.69
CA GLU A 239 -11.63 -23.76 1.46
C GLU A 239 -11.77 -22.61 2.46
N ARG A 240 -13.00 -22.17 2.75
CA ARG A 240 -13.26 -20.95 3.53
C ARG A 240 -14.40 -21.15 4.50
N ILE A 241 -14.25 -20.54 5.67
CA ILE A 241 -15.35 -20.30 6.62
C ILE A 241 -15.76 -18.85 6.45
N TYR A 242 -17.03 -18.61 6.18
CA TYR A 242 -17.61 -17.27 5.98
C TYR A 242 -18.14 -16.71 7.28
N GLU A 243 -18.84 -17.53 8.05
CA GLU A 243 -19.60 -17.09 9.22
C GLU A 243 -19.58 -18.20 10.28
N ILE A 244 -19.53 -17.79 11.55
CA ILE A 244 -19.81 -18.62 12.71
C ILE A 244 -20.93 -17.91 13.47
N ALA A 245 -22.01 -18.60 13.78
CA ALA A 245 -23.14 -18.01 14.50
C ALA A 245 -23.69 -18.95 15.57
N TYR A 246 -23.51 -18.61 16.84
CA TYR A 246 -24.20 -19.19 17.97
C TYR A 246 -25.70 -18.94 17.85
N HIS A 247 -26.48 -19.98 18.16
CA HIS A 247 -27.92 -19.84 18.26
C HIS A 247 -28.24 -18.94 19.47
N PRO A 248 -29.03 -17.86 19.31
CA PRO A 248 -29.24 -16.87 20.38
C PRO A 248 -29.97 -17.42 21.61
N ALA A 249 -30.84 -18.43 21.42
CA ALA A 249 -31.66 -19.01 22.49
C ALA A 249 -31.37 -20.48 22.83
N VAL A 250 -30.63 -21.23 22.01
CA VAL A 250 -30.40 -22.67 22.19
C VAL A 250 -28.95 -22.83 22.62
N ALA A 251 -28.75 -23.21 23.88
CA ALA A 251 -27.43 -23.34 24.45
C ALA A 251 -26.57 -24.34 23.66
N ASN A 252 -25.32 -23.98 23.41
CA ASN A 252 -24.31 -24.79 22.71
C ASN A 252 -24.66 -25.20 21.27
N GLN A 253 -25.69 -24.62 20.67
CA GLN A 253 -25.94 -24.74 19.24
C GLN A 253 -25.26 -23.58 18.52
N LEU A 254 -24.58 -23.87 17.42
CA LEU A 254 -24.00 -22.87 16.52
C LEU A 254 -24.06 -23.40 15.08
N PHE A 255 -23.91 -22.50 14.12
CA PHE A 255 -23.91 -22.77 12.70
C PHE A 255 -22.62 -22.26 12.08
N ILE A 256 -22.09 -22.98 11.10
CA ILE A 256 -20.86 -22.60 10.39
C ILE A 256 -21.16 -22.58 8.90
N GLY A 257 -21.12 -21.39 8.30
CA GLY A 257 -21.27 -21.20 6.86
C GLY A 257 -19.93 -21.32 6.15
N THR A 258 -19.79 -22.25 5.22
CA THR A 258 -18.52 -22.54 4.54
C THR A 258 -18.68 -22.68 3.03
N THR A 259 -17.56 -22.82 2.32
CA THR A 259 -17.54 -23.23 0.90
C THR A 259 -18.14 -24.63 0.66
N GLN A 260 -18.17 -25.49 1.67
CA GLN A 260 -18.73 -26.85 1.62
C GLN A 260 -20.21 -26.91 2.06
N GLY A 261 -20.81 -25.78 2.44
CA GLY A 261 -22.21 -25.69 2.85
C GLY A 261 -22.36 -25.21 4.29
N LEU A 262 -23.42 -25.67 4.95
CA LEU A 262 -23.78 -25.31 6.32
C LEU A 262 -23.54 -26.50 7.25
N TYR A 263 -22.83 -26.26 8.36
CA TYR A 263 -22.61 -27.22 9.44
C TYR A 263 -23.28 -26.76 10.72
#